data_AF-A0A965V1C8-F1
#
_entry.id   AF-A0A965V1C8-F1
#
_cell.length_a   1.000
_cell.length_b   1.000
_cell.length_c   1.000
_cell.angle_alpha   90.00
_cell.angle_beta   90.00
_cell.angle_gamma   90.00
#
_symmetry.space_group_name_H-M   'P 1'
#
loop_
_entity.id
_entity.type
_entity.pdbx_description
1 polymer ?
#
loop_
_entity_poly.entity_id
_entity_poly.type
_entity_poly.pdbx_seq_one_letter_code
_entity_poly.pdbx_strand_id
1 'polypeptide(L)'
;MCIEMIREEMMTHKPTVQVFGNLNDLPTDFIQEFCSDFEVIARSGGARDPIFSFQTEVSCAHAVIALPSAHPFTLMTVIEEAAVQHPFLFNRDAKNINERKQKPIVFLGEEKSWRSFHESFQEMKQQGLMRDSFDVVRFIEHPREAKEYIQAGLPQHLEFDRSEQFYHSRLPNVLFREINAADRVKQRDGTIAFYGSASSNAPQHLERAERAVEMCQHLGMNVLHGGGISSVMGQLSKSAQERSLYVVGVSVDGIGAPGIVGKELGGKIQRPENVSEYIACKSMIHRIEEYHNRVNANIALDGGIGSTQEVLMTATLMSIGHSAVSNKDRHGAQVLKPLYLVNEGGIWSGFEKYLRDRDLGVLLEQMQIVPNMDRLEISLGEHFRQHPPVAISPRLDLRDSYHRQAHGIPNLDTLPASPYSIQQERDEERLNP
;
A
#
# COMPACT_ATOMS: atom_id res chain seq x y z
N MET A 1 -26.87 -22.34 -25.97
CA MET A 1 -27.17 -23.03 -24.70
C MET A 1 -26.16 -22.70 -23.62
N CYS A 2 -24.86 -23.05 -23.71
CA CYS A 2 -23.89 -22.65 -22.68
C CYS A 2 -23.73 -21.12 -22.51
N ILE A 3 -23.79 -20.34 -23.60
CA ILE A 3 -23.73 -18.86 -23.54
C ILE A 3 -25.01 -18.26 -22.92
N GLU A 4 -26.17 -18.86 -23.18
CA GLU A 4 -27.46 -18.44 -22.62
C GLU A 4 -27.55 -18.80 -21.13
N MET A 5 -27.08 -19.99 -20.73
CA MET A 5 -26.96 -20.39 -19.32
C MET A 5 -25.96 -19.50 -18.56
N ILE A 6 -24.83 -19.17 -19.16
CA ILE A 6 -23.87 -18.22 -18.56
C ILE A 6 -24.52 -16.83 -18.45
N ARG A 7 -25.29 -16.37 -19.43
CA ARG A 7 -26.05 -15.11 -19.35
C ARG A 7 -27.10 -15.12 -18.24
N GLU A 8 -27.89 -16.18 -18.12
CA GLU A 8 -28.89 -16.31 -17.05
C GLU A 8 -28.23 -16.38 -15.67
N GLU A 9 -27.11 -17.08 -15.53
CA GLU A 9 -26.33 -17.13 -14.29
C GLU A 9 -25.71 -15.75 -13.96
N MET A 10 -25.21 -15.02 -14.97
CA MET A 10 -24.66 -13.66 -14.83
C MET A 10 -25.72 -12.61 -14.46
N MET A 11 -26.98 -12.80 -14.84
CA MET A 11 -28.08 -11.88 -14.53
C MET A 11 -28.59 -11.98 -13.07
N THR A 12 -28.06 -12.94 -12.29
CA THR A 12 -28.49 -13.18 -10.89
C THR A 12 -27.49 -12.72 -9.84
N HIS A 13 -26.32 -12.22 -10.25
CA HIS A 13 -25.30 -11.79 -9.28
C HIS A 13 -25.64 -10.41 -8.71
N LYS A 14 -25.76 -10.36 -7.38
CA LYS A 14 -25.91 -9.10 -6.66
C LYS A 14 -24.64 -8.27 -6.81
N PRO A 15 -24.74 -6.95 -6.95
CA PRO A 15 -23.58 -6.08 -6.84
C PRO A 15 -22.89 -6.29 -5.49
N THR A 16 -21.58 -6.44 -5.51
CA THR A 16 -20.77 -6.58 -4.29
C THR A 16 -20.52 -5.23 -3.64
N VAL A 17 -20.64 -5.13 -2.32
CA VAL A 17 -20.27 -3.93 -1.56
C VAL A 17 -19.31 -4.33 -0.46
N GLN A 18 -18.16 -3.66 -0.41
CA GLN A 18 -17.23 -3.85 0.69
C GLN A 18 -17.52 -2.87 1.81
N VAL A 19 -17.63 -3.39 3.04
CA VAL A 19 -17.95 -2.60 4.22
C VAL A 19 -16.78 -2.61 5.18
N PHE A 20 -16.31 -1.41 5.53
CA PHE A 20 -15.26 -1.16 6.51
C PHE A 20 -15.87 -0.69 7.82
N GLY A 21 -15.58 -1.39 8.91
CA GLY A 21 -16.13 -1.15 10.24
C GLY A 21 -17.12 -2.24 10.67
N ASN A 22 -17.74 -2.05 11.82
CA ASN A 22 -18.65 -3.00 12.44
C ASN A 22 -20.06 -2.84 11.87
N LEU A 23 -20.56 -3.83 11.11
CA LEU A 23 -21.93 -3.81 10.60
C LEU A 23 -22.99 -3.67 11.70
N ASN A 24 -22.70 -4.09 12.93
CA ASN A 24 -23.61 -3.93 14.07
C ASN A 24 -23.84 -2.47 14.47
N ASP A 25 -23.09 -1.52 13.90
CA ASP A 25 -23.34 -0.10 14.05
C ASP A 25 -24.56 0.37 13.23
N LEU A 26 -25.11 -0.50 12.37
CA LEU A 26 -26.27 -0.21 11.53
C LEU A 26 -27.56 -0.85 12.08
N PRO A 27 -28.73 -0.25 11.81
CA PRO A 27 -30.02 -0.86 12.15
C PRO A 27 -30.18 -2.26 11.52
N THR A 28 -30.68 -3.23 12.30
CA THR A 28 -30.80 -4.63 11.85
C THR A 28 -31.70 -4.79 10.62
N ASP A 29 -32.80 -4.03 10.56
CA ASP A 29 -33.71 -3.98 9.41
C ASP A 29 -33.00 -3.48 8.16
N PHE A 30 -32.15 -2.45 8.29
CA PHE A 30 -31.32 -1.97 7.20
C PHE A 30 -30.32 -3.03 6.74
N ILE A 31 -29.61 -3.73 7.64
CA ILE A 31 -28.65 -4.77 7.26
C ILE A 31 -29.33 -5.86 6.43
N GLN A 32 -30.53 -6.29 6.84
CA GLN A 32 -31.30 -7.28 6.08
C GLN A 32 -31.69 -6.76 4.69
N GLU A 33 -32.20 -5.52 4.61
CA GLU A 33 -32.56 -4.84 3.36
C GLU A 33 -31.34 -4.52 2.47
N PHE A 34 -30.16 -4.37 3.06
CA PHE A 34 -28.93 -4.09 2.35
C PHE A 34 -28.35 -5.40 1.77
N CYS A 35 -28.29 -6.45 2.58
CA CYS A 35 -27.89 -7.79 2.14
C CYS A 35 -28.87 -8.45 1.16
N SER A 36 -30.14 -8.00 1.10
CA SER A 36 -31.07 -8.43 0.06
C SER A 36 -30.67 -7.92 -1.32
N ASP A 37 -30.04 -6.75 -1.39
CA ASP A 37 -29.77 -6.04 -2.63
C ASP A 37 -28.30 -6.15 -3.05
N PHE A 38 -27.40 -6.37 -2.08
CA PHE A 38 -25.97 -6.45 -2.29
C PHE A 38 -25.38 -7.75 -1.75
N GLU A 39 -24.32 -8.22 -2.39
CA GLU A 39 -23.40 -9.18 -1.77
C GLU A 39 -22.41 -8.41 -0.88
N VAL A 40 -22.57 -8.52 0.43
CA VAL A 40 -21.76 -7.76 1.37
C VAL A 40 -20.47 -8.50 1.68
N ILE A 41 -19.36 -7.89 1.31
CA ILE A 41 -18.02 -8.33 1.70
C ILE A 41 -17.68 -7.58 2.99
N ALA A 42 -18.12 -8.15 4.12
CA ALA A 42 -17.89 -7.58 5.44
C ALA A 42 -16.67 -8.23 6.10
N ARG A 43 -15.81 -7.40 6.69
CA ARG A 43 -14.73 -7.90 7.56
C ARG A 43 -14.93 -7.34 8.96
N SER A 44 -15.27 -8.23 9.88
CA SER A 44 -15.23 -7.91 11.30
C SER A 44 -13.76 -7.64 11.68
N GLY A 45 -13.51 -6.50 12.33
CA GLY A 45 -12.19 -6.07 12.78
C GLY A 45 -11.62 -6.93 13.91
N GLY A 46 -11.49 -8.24 13.71
CA GLY A 46 -10.77 -9.14 14.60
C GLY A 46 -9.26 -8.88 14.50
N ALA A 47 -8.65 -8.51 15.62
CA ALA A 47 -7.30 -7.94 15.74
C ALA A 47 -6.10 -8.81 15.32
N ARG A 48 -6.27 -9.93 14.60
CA ARG A 48 -5.16 -10.89 14.42
C ARG A 48 -4.29 -10.74 13.17
N ASP A 49 -4.69 -9.97 12.17
CA ASP A 49 -3.77 -9.42 11.15
C ASP A 49 -4.56 -8.53 10.17
N PRO A 50 -4.97 -7.32 10.60
CA PRO A 50 -5.84 -6.49 9.78
C PRO A 50 -5.15 -6.07 8.48
N ILE A 51 -3.87 -5.67 8.51
CA ILE A 51 -3.22 -4.89 7.44
C ILE A 51 -3.08 -5.67 6.12
N PHE A 52 -2.85 -6.99 6.12
CA PHE A 52 -2.40 -7.71 4.91
C PHE A 52 -3.50 -8.39 4.10
N SER A 53 -4.70 -8.50 4.66
CA SER A 53 -5.78 -9.28 4.05
C SER A 53 -6.79 -8.40 3.26
N PHE A 54 -6.58 -7.08 3.21
CA PHE A 54 -7.51 -6.09 2.66
C PHE A 54 -7.69 -6.11 1.12
N GLN A 55 -6.72 -6.63 0.36
CA GLN A 55 -6.53 -6.21 -1.04
C GLN A 55 -7.26 -6.98 -2.13
N THR A 56 -7.45 -8.28 -1.99
CA THR A 56 -8.08 -9.09 -3.04
C THR A 56 -9.56 -8.76 -3.24
N GLU A 57 -10.17 -8.05 -2.30
CA GLU A 57 -11.62 -7.84 -2.24
C GLU A 57 -12.04 -6.41 -2.63
N VAL A 58 -11.22 -5.37 -2.34
CA VAL A 58 -11.53 -3.98 -2.74
C VAL A 58 -11.62 -3.86 -4.25
N SER A 59 -10.71 -4.54 -4.96
CA SER A 59 -10.69 -4.58 -6.43
C SER A 59 -12.00 -5.10 -7.03
N CYS A 60 -12.59 -6.10 -6.40
CA CYS A 60 -13.76 -6.82 -6.88
C CYS A 60 -15.09 -6.21 -6.40
N ALA A 61 -15.07 -5.30 -5.43
CA ALA A 61 -16.28 -4.63 -4.94
C ALA A 61 -16.86 -3.69 -6.02
N HIS A 62 -18.17 -3.48 -6.06
CA HIS A 62 -18.80 -2.46 -6.92
C HIS A 62 -18.92 -1.11 -6.21
N ALA A 63 -18.99 -1.11 -4.87
CA ALA A 63 -19.01 0.07 -4.04
C ALA A 63 -18.27 -0.17 -2.71
N VAL A 64 -17.95 0.91 -2.02
CA VAL A 64 -17.29 0.90 -0.72
C VAL A 64 -18.14 1.69 0.28
N ILE A 65 -18.37 1.10 1.46
CA ILE A 65 -18.95 1.79 2.61
C ILE A 65 -17.95 1.79 3.76
N ALA A 66 -17.76 2.96 4.36
CA ALA A 66 -17.01 3.19 5.58
C ALA A 66 -17.99 3.54 6.71
N LEU A 67 -17.95 2.77 7.81
CA LEU A 67 -18.72 3.02 9.02
C LEU A 67 -17.89 3.75 10.06
N PRO A 68 -18.47 4.45 11.05
CA PRO A 68 -17.73 5.28 11.99
C PRO A 68 -16.70 4.51 12.85
N SER A 69 -16.92 3.21 13.02
CA SER A 69 -15.97 2.30 13.67
C SER A 69 -14.79 1.88 12.79
N ALA A 70 -14.75 2.27 11.52
CA ALA A 70 -13.63 2.02 10.63
C ALA A 70 -12.39 2.80 11.08
N HIS A 71 -11.25 2.14 11.07
CA HIS A 71 -9.98 2.77 11.41
C HIS A 71 -9.61 3.83 10.34
N PRO A 72 -9.23 5.07 10.70
CA PRO A 72 -8.89 6.12 9.73
C PRO A 72 -7.85 5.72 8.66
N PHE A 73 -6.85 4.92 9.02
CA PHE A 73 -5.86 4.40 8.05
C PHE A 73 -6.42 3.41 7.04
N THR A 74 -7.38 2.58 7.45
CA THR A 74 -8.08 1.70 6.53
C THR A 74 -8.80 2.54 5.49
N LEU A 75 -9.39 3.66 5.91
CA LEU A 75 -10.11 4.57 5.02
C LEU A 75 -9.22 5.26 3.99
N MET A 76 -8.05 5.75 4.41
CA MET A 76 -7.06 6.32 3.48
C MET A 76 -6.57 5.29 2.45
N THR A 77 -6.24 4.08 2.91
CA THR A 77 -5.81 2.99 2.03
C THR A 77 -6.91 2.63 1.03
N VAL A 78 -8.15 2.56 1.47
CA VAL A 78 -9.31 2.22 0.64
C VAL A 78 -9.62 3.31 -0.38
N ILE A 79 -9.55 4.59 0.02
CA ILE A 79 -9.73 5.71 -0.90
C ILE A 79 -8.66 5.67 -1.99
N GLU A 80 -7.40 5.40 -1.62
CA GLU A 80 -6.32 5.32 -2.59
C GLU A 80 -6.47 4.09 -3.49
N GLU A 81 -6.73 2.89 -2.96
CA GLU A 81 -6.94 1.69 -3.78
C GLU A 81 -8.13 1.85 -4.74
N ALA A 82 -9.25 2.40 -4.25
CA ALA A 82 -10.41 2.70 -5.09
C ALA A 82 -10.10 3.75 -6.18
N ALA A 83 -9.28 4.76 -5.88
CA ALA A 83 -8.93 5.82 -6.83
C ALA A 83 -7.80 5.44 -7.80
N VAL A 84 -6.86 4.59 -7.36
CA VAL A 84 -5.59 4.32 -8.04
C VAL A 84 -5.60 2.99 -8.76
N GLN A 85 -6.09 1.91 -8.13
CA GLN A 85 -6.10 0.57 -8.74
C GLN A 85 -7.34 0.35 -9.61
N HIS A 86 -8.49 0.90 -9.22
CA HIS A 86 -9.76 0.65 -9.91
C HIS A 86 -10.57 1.91 -10.25
N PRO A 87 -9.97 2.94 -10.90
CA PRO A 87 -10.78 4.01 -11.45
C PRO A 87 -11.79 3.53 -12.51
N PHE A 88 -11.66 2.28 -13.01
CA PHE A 88 -12.38 1.77 -14.18
C PHE A 88 -12.89 0.33 -13.96
N LEU A 89 -14.04 0.17 -13.32
CA LEU A 89 -14.78 -1.12 -13.37
C LEU A 89 -15.73 -1.18 -14.56
N PHE A 90 -16.08 -0.02 -15.15
CA PHE A 90 -17.21 0.06 -16.07
C PHE A 90 -16.77 0.82 -17.33
N ASN A 91 -16.54 0.05 -18.40
CA ASN A 91 -16.21 0.49 -19.77
C ASN A 91 -14.72 0.75 -20.06
N ARG A 92 -13.97 -0.33 -20.29
CA ARG A 92 -12.58 -0.32 -20.77
C ARG A 92 -12.43 0.34 -22.16
N ASP A 93 -13.50 0.33 -22.96
CA ASP A 93 -13.54 0.90 -24.31
C ASP A 93 -13.94 2.39 -24.34
N ALA A 94 -14.24 3.00 -23.20
CA ALA A 94 -14.51 4.43 -23.10
C ALA A 94 -13.25 5.22 -23.49
N LYS A 95 -13.27 5.76 -24.71
CA LYS A 95 -12.19 6.60 -25.29
C LYS A 95 -12.02 7.91 -24.53
N ASN A 96 -13.04 8.36 -23.81
CA ASN A 96 -13.03 9.57 -23.00
C ASN A 96 -12.96 9.23 -21.50
N ILE A 97 -12.00 9.80 -20.79
CA ILE A 97 -11.85 9.59 -19.34
C ILE A 97 -13.05 10.13 -18.55
N ASN A 98 -13.77 11.11 -19.11
CA ASN A 98 -14.95 11.73 -18.49
C ASN A 98 -16.22 10.86 -18.58
N GLU A 99 -16.23 9.82 -19.42
CA GLU A 99 -17.36 8.89 -19.54
C GLU A 99 -17.24 7.70 -18.57
N ARG A 100 -16.15 7.64 -17.81
CA ARG A 100 -15.84 6.51 -16.93
C ARG A 100 -16.46 6.76 -15.57
N LYS A 101 -17.42 5.90 -15.19
CA LYS A 101 -18.04 5.94 -13.86
C LYS A 101 -17.04 5.47 -12.81
N GLN A 102 -16.77 6.33 -11.85
CA GLN A 102 -15.93 6.02 -10.69
C GLN A 102 -16.71 5.17 -9.67
N LYS A 103 -15.99 4.36 -8.89
CA LYS A 103 -16.56 3.57 -7.80
C LYS A 103 -17.13 4.50 -6.71
N PRO A 104 -18.42 4.38 -6.31
CA PRO A 104 -18.96 5.18 -5.22
C PRO A 104 -18.31 4.78 -3.89
N ILE A 105 -17.86 5.78 -3.13
CA ILE A 105 -17.29 5.62 -1.78
C ILE A 105 -18.19 6.40 -0.82
N VAL A 106 -18.80 5.69 0.14
CA VAL A 106 -19.73 6.29 1.10
C VAL A 106 -19.16 6.19 2.51
N PHE A 107 -19.06 7.32 3.18
CA PHE A 107 -18.85 7.42 4.62
C PHE A 107 -20.22 7.54 5.28
N LEU A 108 -20.67 6.43 5.87
CA LEU A 108 -21.99 6.32 6.47
C LEU A 108 -21.91 6.67 7.96
N GLY A 109 -22.80 7.53 8.42
CA GLY A 109 -22.90 7.96 9.82
C GLY A 109 -22.99 9.47 9.97
N GLU A 110 -23.27 9.95 11.19
CA GLU A 110 -23.43 11.38 11.46
C GLU A 110 -22.22 12.20 10.99
N GLU A 111 -22.47 13.38 10.42
CA GLU A 111 -21.42 14.26 9.89
C GLU A 111 -20.35 14.55 10.94
N LYS A 112 -20.74 14.69 12.21
CA LYS A 112 -19.82 14.94 13.33
C LYS A 112 -18.77 13.85 13.51
N SER A 113 -19.11 12.59 13.22
CA SER A 113 -18.19 11.44 13.33
C SER A 113 -17.11 11.48 12.27
N TRP A 114 -17.42 12.11 11.13
CA TRP A 114 -16.53 12.22 9.98
C TRP A 114 -15.93 13.61 9.79
N ARG A 115 -16.41 14.61 10.53
CA ARG A 115 -16.06 16.03 10.34
C ARG A 115 -14.55 16.23 10.26
N SER A 116 -13.82 15.62 11.20
CA SER A 116 -12.36 15.72 11.22
C SER A 116 -11.73 15.21 9.92
N PHE A 117 -12.21 14.08 9.41
CA PHE A 117 -11.73 13.49 8.17
C PHE A 117 -12.15 14.32 6.95
N HIS A 118 -13.40 14.77 6.90
CA HIS A 118 -13.95 15.60 5.83
C HIS A 118 -13.22 16.94 5.71
N GLU A 119 -13.03 17.66 6.81
CA GLU A 119 -12.28 18.93 6.84
C GLU A 119 -10.87 18.76 6.28
N SER A 120 -10.19 17.69 6.70
CA SER A 120 -8.82 17.37 6.24
C SER A 120 -8.78 17.05 4.76
N PHE A 121 -9.79 16.31 4.28
CA PHE A 121 -9.96 16.01 2.86
C PHE A 121 -10.16 17.28 2.03
N GLN A 122 -11.01 18.20 2.50
CA GLN A 122 -11.23 19.48 1.84
C GLN A 122 -10.00 20.37 1.87
N GLU A 123 -9.27 20.41 2.99
CA GLU A 123 -8.02 21.16 3.11
C GLU A 123 -6.94 20.62 2.16
N MET A 124 -6.75 19.29 2.11
CA MET A 124 -5.84 18.66 1.15
C MET A 124 -6.24 18.95 -0.31
N LYS A 125 -7.54 19.01 -0.62
CA LYS A 125 -8.04 19.42 -1.95
C LYS A 125 -7.71 20.88 -2.25
N GLN A 126 -7.97 21.79 -1.32
CA GLN A 126 -7.68 23.23 -1.46
C GLN A 126 -6.18 23.51 -1.64
N GLN A 127 -5.32 22.72 -0.99
CA GLN A 127 -3.87 22.80 -1.12
C GLN A 127 -3.33 22.13 -2.40
N GLY A 128 -4.20 21.54 -3.23
CA GLY A 128 -3.79 20.84 -4.45
C GLY A 128 -3.08 19.52 -4.21
N LEU A 129 -3.12 18.99 -2.97
CA LEU A 129 -2.58 17.69 -2.62
C LEU A 129 -3.48 16.57 -3.16
N MET A 130 -4.79 16.83 -3.29
CA MET A 130 -5.77 15.93 -3.90
C MET A 130 -6.25 16.43 -5.27
N ARG A 131 -6.51 15.48 -6.19
CA ARG A 131 -7.15 15.78 -7.47
C ARG A 131 -8.66 15.95 -7.31
N ASP A 132 -9.29 16.72 -8.20
CA ASP A 132 -10.76 16.87 -8.23
C ASP A 132 -11.51 15.57 -8.50
N SER A 133 -10.82 14.54 -9.01
CA SER A 133 -11.36 13.21 -9.26
C SER A 133 -11.82 12.45 -8.00
N PHE A 134 -11.78 13.07 -6.83
CA PHE A 134 -12.21 12.50 -5.56
C PHE A 134 -13.63 12.91 -5.14
N ASP A 135 -14.38 13.58 -6.03
CA ASP A 135 -15.79 13.94 -5.83
C ASP A 135 -16.74 12.72 -5.73
N VAL A 136 -16.24 11.49 -5.71
CA VAL A 136 -17.00 10.26 -5.41
C VAL A 136 -17.23 10.00 -3.93
N VAL A 137 -16.45 10.65 -3.07
CA VAL A 137 -16.62 10.51 -1.63
C VAL A 137 -17.88 11.26 -1.20
N ARG A 138 -18.83 10.54 -0.58
CA ARG A 138 -20.03 11.13 0.02
C ARG A 138 -20.09 10.80 1.50
N PHE A 139 -20.38 11.80 2.30
CA PHE A 139 -20.73 11.64 3.71
C PHE A 139 -22.25 11.60 3.77
N ILE A 140 -22.82 10.46 4.16
CA ILE A 140 -24.27 10.24 4.17
C ILE A 140 -24.66 9.78 5.57
N GLU A 141 -25.60 10.47 6.20
CA GLU A 141 -26.01 10.13 7.57
C GLU A 141 -26.98 8.95 7.60
N HIS A 142 -27.85 8.84 6.58
CA HIS A 142 -28.92 7.85 6.56
C HIS A 142 -28.55 6.62 5.71
N PRO A 143 -28.60 5.40 6.28
CA PRO A 143 -28.23 4.18 5.54
C PRO A 143 -29.03 3.95 4.25
N ARG A 144 -30.32 4.31 4.24
CA ARG A 144 -31.18 4.20 3.04
C ARG A 144 -30.72 5.11 1.91
N GLU A 145 -30.36 6.36 2.21
CA GLU A 145 -29.81 7.29 1.24
C GLU A 145 -28.46 6.80 0.70
N ALA A 146 -27.63 6.20 1.56
CA ALA A 146 -26.36 5.60 1.14
C ALA A 146 -26.57 4.46 0.13
N LYS A 147 -27.56 3.60 0.39
CA LYS A 147 -27.98 2.54 -0.52
C LYS A 147 -28.48 3.10 -1.85
N GLU A 148 -29.35 4.10 -1.84
CA GLU A 148 -29.86 4.75 -3.05
C GLU A 148 -28.73 5.38 -3.87
N TYR A 149 -27.80 6.08 -3.22
CA TYR A 149 -26.62 6.66 -3.88
C TYR A 149 -25.76 5.59 -4.54
N ILE A 150 -25.49 4.48 -3.84
CA ILE A 150 -24.73 3.36 -4.40
C ILE A 150 -25.47 2.79 -5.62
N GLN A 151 -26.77 2.52 -5.51
CA GLN A 151 -27.59 1.99 -6.62
C GLN A 151 -27.59 2.92 -7.83
N ALA A 152 -27.67 4.24 -7.62
CA ALA A 152 -27.60 5.22 -8.70
C ALA A 152 -26.21 5.29 -9.36
N GLY A 153 -25.15 5.03 -8.59
CA GLY A 153 -23.76 4.96 -9.06
C GLY A 153 -23.43 3.70 -9.84
N LEU A 154 -24.16 2.60 -9.61
CA LEU A 154 -23.96 1.34 -10.31
C LEU A 154 -24.27 1.45 -11.82
N PRO A 155 -23.63 0.65 -12.68
CA PRO A 155 -24.01 0.52 -14.08
C PRO A 155 -25.38 -0.16 -14.19
N GLN A 156 -26.16 0.23 -15.19
CA GLN A 156 -27.42 -0.44 -15.52
C GLN A 156 -27.21 -1.87 -16.08
N HIS A 157 -26.01 -2.16 -16.58
CA HIS A 157 -25.60 -3.47 -17.07
C HIS A 157 -24.24 -3.84 -16.47
N LEU A 158 -24.23 -4.82 -15.57
CA LEU A 158 -23.02 -5.41 -15.01
C LEU A 158 -22.51 -6.50 -15.97
N GLU A 159 -21.67 -6.13 -16.93
CA GLU A 159 -20.90 -7.15 -17.66
C GLU A 159 -19.75 -7.60 -16.75
N PHE A 160 -19.93 -8.75 -16.11
CA PHE A 160 -18.92 -9.33 -15.24
C PHE A 160 -17.81 -9.97 -16.09
N ASP A 161 -16.66 -9.31 -16.20
CA ASP A 161 -15.49 -9.89 -16.85
C ASP A 161 -14.81 -10.90 -15.91
N ARG A 162 -15.22 -12.17 -15.97
CA ARG A 162 -14.60 -13.26 -15.19
C ARG A 162 -13.11 -13.45 -15.51
N SER A 163 -12.57 -12.85 -16.57
CA SER A 163 -11.14 -12.94 -16.84
C SER A 163 -10.31 -12.29 -15.73
N GLU A 164 -10.78 -11.20 -15.10
CA GLU A 164 -10.05 -10.50 -14.04
C GLU A 164 -9.91 -11.35 -12.75
N GLN A 165 -10.96 -12.04 -12.30
CA GLN A 165 -10.88 -12.92 -11.13
C GLN A 165 -9.87 -14.07 -11.32
N PHE A 166 -9.70 -14.55 -12.56
CA PHE A 166 -8.73 -15.60 -12.89
C PHE A 166 -7.28 -15.10 -12.85
N TYR A 167 -7.03 -13.81 -13.14
CA TYR A 167 -5.68 -13.23 -13.07
C TYR A 167 -5.18 -13.11 -11.62
N HIS A 168 -6.04 -12.78 -10.65
CA HIS A 168 -5.63 -12.52 -9.28
C HIS A 168 -5.21 -13.77 -8.48
N SER A 169 -5.78 -14.94 -8.77
CA SER A 169 -5.60 -16.15 -7.93
C SER A 169 -4.36 -17.00 -8.26
N ARG A 170 -3.68 -16.78 -9.39
CA ARG A 170 -2.55 -17.63 -9.85
C ARG A 170 -1.21 -16.96 -10.05
N LEU A 171 -1.13 -15.63 -9.93
CA LEU A 171 0.15 -14.95 -10.14
C LEU A 171 1.04 -15.11 -8.90
N PRO A 172 2.37 -15.32 -9.04
CA PRO A 172 3.31 -15.28 -7.91
C PRO A 172 3.34 -13.88 -7.29
N ASN A 173 3.60 -13.77 -5.97
CA ASN A 173 3.57 -12.49 -5.22
C ASN A 173 4.44 -11.39 -5.85
N VAL A 174 5.55 -11.77 -6.46
CA VAL A 174 6.34 -10.90 -7.35
C VAL A 174 6.02 -11.29 -8.79
N LEU A 175 5.43 -10.37 -9.54
CA LEU A 175 5.00 -10.60 -10.92
C LEU A 175 6.18 -10.70 -11.87
N PHE A 176 7.20 -9.88 -11.61
CA PHE A 176 8.40 -9.82 -12.41
C PHE A 176 9.57 -9.28 -11.58
N ARG A 177 10.75 -9.89 -11.76
CA ARG A 177 12.01 -9.43 -11.17
C ARG A 177 13.09 -9.57 -12.22
N GLU A 178 13.54 -8.43 -12.75
CA GLU A 178 14.72 -8.36 -13.62
C GLU A 178 15.90 -7.82 -12.82
N ILE A 179 16.98 -8.61 -12.75
CA ILE A 179 18.25 -8.21 -12.13
C ILE A 179 19.36 -8.50 -13.13
N ASN A 180 20.21 -7.53 -13.42
CA ASN A 180 21.43 -7.79 -14.17
C ASN A 180 22.48 -8.50 -13.28
N ALA A 181 23.17 -9.50 -13.80
CA ALA A 181 24.15 -10.28 -13.03
C ALA A 181 25.30 -9.42 -12.48
N ALA A 182 25.71 -8.37 -13.22
CA ALA A 182 26.72 -7.41 -12.78
C ALA A 182 26.27 -6.57 -11.57
N ASP A 183 24.96 -6.34 -11.42
CA ASP A 183 24.44 -5.46 -10.39
C ASP A 183 24.26 -6.18 -9.03
N ARG A 184 24.31 -7.52 -8.99
CA ARG A 184 24.26 -8.30 -7.74
C ARG A 184 25.44 -8.04 -6.80
N VAL A 185 26.56 -7.55 -7.33
CA VAL A 185 27.76 -7.21 -6.52
C VAL A 185 27.57 -5.91 -5.76
N LYS A 186 26.79 -4.95 -6.31
CA LYS A 186 26.49 -3.64 -5.70
C LYS A 186 25.35 -3.67 -4.68
N GLN A 187 24.56 -4.74 -4.66
CA GLN A 187 23.48 -4.98 -3.68
C GLN A 187 23.97 -5.22 -2.24
N ARG A 188 25.28 -5.25 -2.00
CA ARG A 188 25.86 -5.49 -0.66
C ARG A 188 25.86 -4.26 0.23
N ASP A 189 25.62 -3.08 -0.35
CA ASP A 189 25.56 -1.83 0.38
C ASP A 189 24.12 -1.54 0.83
N GLY A 190 23.96 -0.82 1.94
CA GLY A 190 22.64 -0.50 2.48
C GLY A 190 21.78 0.31 1.48
N THR A 191 20.47 0.37 1.72
CA THR A 191 19.52 1.03 0.81
C THR A 191 18.64 2.01 1.58
N ILE A 192 18.31 3.15 0.97
CA ILE A 192 17.40 4.15 1.51
C ILE A 192 16.13 4.20 0.64
N ALA A 193 14.96 4.11 1.28
CA ALA A 193 13.68 4.37 0.60
C ALA A 193 13.44 5.87 0.51
N PHE A 194 13.06 6.33 -0.68
CA PHE A 194 12.56 7.68 -0.91
C PHE A 194 11.09 7.64 -1.32
N TYR A 195 10.25 8.32 -0.53
CA TYR A 195 8.86 8.62 -0.83
C TYR A 195 8.82 10.00 -1.48
N GLY A 196 8.28 10.07 -2.70
CA GLY A 196 8.25 11.31 -3.47
C GLY A 196 7.19 11.27 -4.56
N SER A 197 6.72 12.46 -4.96
CA SER A 197 5.62 12.59 -5.91
C SER A 197 6.06 12.24 -7.34
N ALA A 198 5.23 11.46 -8.04
CA ALA A 198 5.33 11.24 -9.49
C ALA A 198 4.91 12.46 -10.34
N SER A 199 4.42 13.54 -9.72
CA SER A 199 3.81 14.68 -10.43
C SER A 199 4.42 16.05 -10.13
N SER A 200 5.43 16.11 -9.26
CA SER A 200 6.09 17.34 -8.85
C SER A 200 7.29 17.67 -9.75
N ASN A 201 7.10 18.57 -10.72
CA ASN A 201 8.14 18.96 -11.69
C ASN A 201 8.76 20.33 -11.40
N ALA A 202 8.43 20.97 -10.26
CA ALA A 202 9.04 22.26 -9.97
C ALA A 202 10.55 22.08 -9.71
N PRO A 203 11.41 22.97 -10.24
CA PRO A 203 12.86 22.78 -10.22
C PRO A 203 13.44 22.47 -8.83
N GLN A 204 12.93 23.13 -7.79
CA GLN A 204 13.38 22.93 -6.41
C GLN A 204 13.16 21.50 -5.89
N HIS A 205 12.13 20.79 -6.37
CA HIS A 205 11.87 19.40 -5.97
C HIS A 205 12.82 18.43 -6.67
N LEU A 206 13.16 18.72 -7.93
CA LEU A 206 14.14 17.95 -8.69
C LEU A 206 15.57 18.16 -8.14
N GLU A 207 15.90 19.39 -7.75
CA GLU A 207 17.18 19.70 -7.09
C GLU A 207 17.33 18.94 -5.76
N ARG A 208 16.27 18.86 -4.95
CA ARG A 208 16.30 18.06 -3.72
C ARG A 208 16.43 16.56 -3.99
N ALA A 209 15.80 16.05 -5.05
CA ALA A 209 16.00 14.67 -5.49
C ALA A 209 17.46 14.39 -5.84
N GLU A 210 18.13 15.31 -6.55
CA GLU A 210 19.55 15.18 -6.87
C GLU A 210 20.42 15.21 -5.61
N ARG A 211 20.21 16.18 -4.71
CA ARG A 211 20.92 16.26 -3.41
C ARG A 211 20.74 15.01 -2.56
N ALA A 212 19.55 14.40 -2.61
CA ALA A 212 19.28 13.14 -1.91
C ALA A 212 20.15 11.98 -2.42
N VAL A 213 20.41 11.94 -3.73
CA VAL A 213 21.31 10.95 -4.33
C VAL A 213 22.78 11.26 -4.00
N GLU A 214 23.18 12.52 -3.98
CA GLU A 214 24.54 12.91 -3.56
C GLU A 214 24.83 12.45 -2.12
N MET A 215 23.87 12.67 -1.23
CA MET A 215 23.91 12.14 0.13
C MET A 215 24.02 10.61 0.16
N CYS A 216 23.23 9.89 -0.66
CA CYS A 216 23.37 8.43 -0.78
C CYS A 216 24.78 8.02 -1.20
N GLN A 217 25.38 8.72 -2.17
CA GLN A 217 26.75 8.46 -2.61
C GLN A 217 27.77 8.68 -1.48
N HIS A 218 27.66 9.76 -0.72
CA HIS A 218 28.52 10.04 0.43
C HIS A 218 28.40 8.98 1.52
N LEU A 219 27.19 8.50 1.77
CA LEU A 219 26.89 7.48 2.78
C LEU A 219 27.19 6.05 2.30
N GLY A 220 27.53 5.85 1.03
CA GLY A 220 27.71 4.51 0.45
C GLY A 220 26.41 3.72 0.42
N MET A 221 25.29 4.38 0.09
CA MET A 221 23.96 3.80 0.11
C MET A 221 23.33 3.77 -1.28
N ASN A 222 22.50 2.77 -1.51
CA ASN A 222 21.68 2.61 -2.70
C ASN A 222 20.32 3.30 -2.56
N VAL A 223 19.63 3.46 -3.68
CA VAL A 223 18.35 4.18 -3.77
C VAL A 223 17.22 3.20 -4.03
N LEU A 224 16.11 3.37 -3.33
CA LEU A 224 14.87 2.65 -3.59
C LEU A 224 13.70 3.64 -3.63
N HIS A 225 12.82 3.53 -4.63
CA HIS A 225 11.65 4.40 -4.80
C HIS A 225 10.47 3.66 -5.47
N GLY A 226 9.38 4.38 -5.75
CA GLY A 226 8.11 3.81 -6.26
C GLY A 226 8.10 3.29 -7.69
N GLY A 227 9.27 3.19 -8.34
CA GLY A 227 9.37 2.73 -9.73
C GLY A 227 8.98 3.75 -10.80
N GLY A 228 8.46 4.92 -10.44
CA GLY A 228 8.17 5.98 -11.40
C GLY A 228 9.41 6.55 -12.09
N ILE A 229 9.30 6.89 -13.38
CA ILE A 229 10.43 7.38 -14.21
C ILE A 229 10.35 8.88 -14.54
N SER A 230 9.41 9.59 -13.93
CA SER A 230 9.20 11.03 -14.13
C SER A 230 9.26 11.76 -12.79
N SER A 231 9.33 13.10 -12.83
CA SER A 231 9.31 13.95 -11.63
C SER A 231 10.46 13.60 -10.67
N VAL A 232 10.28 13.83 -9.37
CA VAL A 232 11.21 13.48 -8.27
C VAL A 232 11.74 12.05 -8.39
N MET A 233 10.87 11.05 -8.63
CA MET A 233 11.32 9.66 -8.74
C MET A 233 12.23 9.42 -9.96
N GLY A 234 11.87 9.96 -11.12
CA GLY A 234 12.72 9.87 -12.31
C GLY A 234 14.07 10.56 -12.12
N GLN A 235 14.08 11.71 -11.42
CA GLN A 235 15.30 12.43 -11.10
C GLN A 235 16.18 11.66 -10.10
N LEU A 236 15.59 10.99 -9.10
CA LEU A 236 16.30 10.06 -8.21
C LEU A 236 16.97 8.95 -9.03
N SER A 237 16.22 8.24 -9.88
CA SER A 237 16.76 7.13 -10.68
C SER A 237 17.90 7.59 -11.60
N LYS A 238 17.68 8.69 -12.32
CA LYS A 238 18.67 9.26 -13.25
C LYS A 238 19.95 9.67 -12.51
N SER A 239 19.84 10.47 -11.44
CA SER A 239 21.00 10.98 -10.71
C SER A 239 21.78 9.83 -10.07
N ALA A 240 21.09 8.80 -9.57
CA ALA A 240 21.70 7.64 -8.95
C ALA A 240 22.49 6.80 -9.95
N GLN A 241 21.94 6.59 -11.14
CA GLN A 241 22.62 5.89 -12.22
C GLN A 241 23.87 6.65 -12.70
N GLU A 242 23.80 7.97 -12.86
CA GLU A 242 24.96 8.81 -13.21
C GLU A 242 26.09 8.70 -12.17
N ARG A 243 25.73 8.46 -10.90
CA ARG A 243 26.65 8.24 -9.78
C ARG A 243 26.97 6.76 -9.52
N SER A 244 26.58 5.87 -10.44
CA SER A 244 26.84 4.43 -10.36
C SER A 244 26.26 3.72 -9.14
N LEU A 245 25.23 4.29 -8.49
CA LEU A 245 24.48 3.69 -7.40
C LEU A 245 23.45 2.68 -7.93
N TYR A 246 23.09 1.71 -7.10
CA TYR A 246 22.02 0.76 -7.43
C TYR A 246 20.66 1.40 -7.17
N VAL A 247 19.71 1.20 -8.09
CA VAL A 247 18.36 1.75 -7.99
C VAL A 247 17.33 0.62 -8.00
N VAL A 248 16.51 0.53 -6.96
CA VAL A 248 15.35 -0.37 -6.90
C VAL A 248 14.06 0.43 -7.12
N GLY A 249 13.31 0.08 -8.15
CA GLY A 249 11.94 0.58 -8.35
C GLY A 249 10.93 -0.45 -7.88
N VAL A 250 10.06 -0.08 -6.95
CA VAL A 250 8.97 -0.95 -6.46
C VAL A 250 7.64 -0.30 -6.80
N SER A 251 6.88 -0.89 -7.70
CA SER A 251 5.58 -0.34 -8.11
C SER A 251 4.49 -1.40 -7.98
N VAL A 252 3.25 -0.94 -7.92
CA VAL A 252 2.08 -1.82 -7.96
C VAL A 252 1.68 -2.05 -9.41
N ASP A 253 1.75 -3.30 -9.83
CA ASP A 253 1.36 -3.73 -11.15
C ASP A 253 -0.15 -3.96 -11.19
N GLY A 254 -0.86 -3.00 -11.80
CA GLY A 254 -2.25 -3.13 -12.17
C GLY A 254 -2.36 -3.72 -13.57
N ILE A 255 -2.35 -5.05 -13.65
CA ILE A 255 -3.06 -5.91 -14.61
C ILE A 255 -3.63 -5.17 -15.84
N GLY A 256 -2.95 -5.25 -16.99
CA GLY A 256 -3.56 -5.14 -18.34
C GLY A 256 -4.27 -3.84 -18.74
N ALA A 257 -4.54 -2.92 -17.83
CA ALA A 257 -4.99 -1.58 -18.09
C ALA A 257 -3.76 -0.65 -18.05
N PRO A 258 -3.79 0.50 -18.73
CA PRO A 258 -2.81 1.57 -18.51
C PRO A 258 -3.02 2.19 -17.10
N GLY A 259 -2.87 1.38 -16.05
CA GLY A 259 -2.80 1.76 -14.65
C GLY A 259 -1.48 2.47 -14.34
N ILE A 260 -1.15 2.64 -13.05
CA ILE A 260 0.03 3.39 -12.59
C ILE A 260 1.28 3.04 -13.42
N VAL A 261 1.57 1.76 -13.67
CA VAL A 261 2.71 1.33 -14.51
C VAL A 261 2.59 1.84 -15.95
N GLY A 262 1.40 1.85 -16.54
CA GLY A 262 1.17 2.43 -17.87
C GLY A 262 1.31 3.97 -17.91
N LYS A 263 0.93 4.67 -16.84
CA LYS A 263 1.08 6.14 -16.73
C LYS A 263 2.50 6.56 -16.35
N GLU A 264 3.12 5.82 -15.44
CA GLU A 264 4.46 6.06 -14.94
C GLU A 264 5.50 5.61 -15.95
N LEU A 265 5.34 4.44 -16.60
CA LEU A 265 6.29 3.86 -17.57
C LEU A 265 5.90 4.08 -19.05
N GLY A 266 4.91 4.91 -19.34
CA GLY A 266 4.50 5.21 -20.72
C GLY A 266 3.98 4.01 -21.52
N GLY A 267 3.34 3.04 -20.86
CA GLY A 267 2.67 1.91 -21.50
C GLY A 267 3.56 0.71 -21.88
N LYS A 268 4.84 0.70 -21.48
CA LYS A 268 5.74 -0.46 -21.70
C LYS A 268 5.88 -1.27 -20.41
N ILE A 269 5.62 -2.57 -20.49
CA ILE A 269 5.91 -3.56 -19.44
C ILE A 269 7.40 -3.93 -19.54
N GLN A 270 8.27 -2.95 -19.39
CA GLN A 270 9.72 -3.16 -19.37
C GLN A 270 10.31 -2.42 -18.19
N ARG A 271 11.35 -3.01 -17.58
CA ARG A 271 12.15 -2.32 -16.57
C ARG A 271 12.62 -0.98 -17.14
N PRO A 272 12.42 0.15 -16.43
CA PRO A 272 12.97 1.42 -16.83
C PRO A 272 14.48 1.38 -17.03
N GLU A 273 14.99 2.11 -18.03
CA GLU A 273 16.43 2.16 -18.33
C GLU A 273 17.25 2.62 -17.11
N ASN A 274 16.70 3.53 -16.31
CA ASN A 274 17.39 4.14 -15.17
C ASN A 274 17.17 3.43 -13.82
N VAL A 275 16.54 2.25 -13.82
CA VAL A 275 16.24 1.48 -12.60
C VAL A 275 16.95 0.13 -12.66
N SER A 276 17.93 -0.14 -11.79
CA SER A 276 18.74 -1.37 -11.79
C SER A 276 17.90 -2.64 -11.56
N GLU A 277 16.94 -2.59 -10.64
CA GLU A 277 15.98 -3.68 -10.35
C GLU A 277 14.58 -3.10 -10.27
N TYR A 278 13.64 -3.69 -11.02
CA TYR A 278 12.23 -3.31 -10.94
C TYR A 278 11.40 -4.46 -10.38
N ILE A 279 10.58 -4.14 -9.39
CA ILE A 279 9.74 -5.08 -8.66
C ILE A 279 8.29 -4.68 -8.89
N ALA A 280 7.58 -5.55 -9.59
CA ALA A 280 6.14 -5.45 -9.81
C ALA A 280 5.42 -6.18 -8.66
N CYS A 281 4.85 -5.40 -7.75
CA CYS A 281 4.03 -5.87 -6.64
C CYS A 281 2.57 -5.99 -7.08
N LYS A 282 1.85 -7.00 -6.60
CA LYS A 282 0.41 -7.13 -6.88
C LYS A 282 -0.45 -6.00 -6.30
N SER A 283 0.09 -5.25 -5.34
CA SER A 283 -0.73 -4.44 -4.45
C SER A 283 0.09 -3.44 -3.63
N MET A 284 -0.57 -2.40 -3.07
CA MET A 284 0.10 -1.34 -2.30
C MET A 284 0.75 -1.84 -1.01
N ILE A 285 0.04 -2.63 -0.22
CA ILE A 285 0.60 -3.29 0.97
C ILE A 285 1.83 -4.14 0.62
N HIS A 286 1.79 -4.97 -0.44
CA HIS A 286 2.97 -5.74 -0.84
C HIS A 286 4.13 -4.83 -1.27
N ARG A 287 3.85 -3.70 -1.92
CA ARG A 287 4.85 -2.67 -2.20
C ARG A 287 5.46 -2.09 -0.91
N ILE A 288 4.66 -1.82 0.12
CA ILE A 288 5.12 -1.33 1.43
C ILE A 288 5.97 -2.39 2.16
N GLU A 289 5.60 -3.65 2.07
CA GLU A 289 6.43 -4.75 2.59
C GLU A 289 7.77 -4.81 1.87
N GLU A 290 7.79 -4.69 0.54
CA GLU A 290 9.03 -4.71 -0.24
C GLU A 290 9.91 -3.48 0.06
N TYR A 291 9.33 -2.29 0.28
CA TYR A 291 10.05 -1.13 0.82
C TYR A 291 10.77 -1.51 2.11
N HIS A 292 10.00 -1.91 3.13
CA HIS A 292 10.52 -2.07 4.47
C HIS A 292 11.50 -3.24 4.58
N ASN A 293 11.26 -4.33 3.86
CA ASN A 293 12.20 -5.46 3.84
C ASN A 293 13.54 -5.13 3.18
N ARG A 294 13.65 -3.99 2.47
CA ARG A 294 14.80 -3.65 1.63
C ARG A 294 15.43 -2.31 1.92
N VAL A 295 15.22 -1.74 3.10
CA VAL A 295 15.81 -0.46 3.44
C VAL A 295 16.37 -0.41 4.85
N ASN A 296 17.32 0.47 5.04
CA ASN A 296 17.91 0.82 6.32
C ASN A 296 17.33 2.13 6.87
N ALA A 297 16.76 2.98 6.02
CA ALA A 297 16.08 4.22 6.38
C ALA A 297 14.96 4.54 5.36
N ASN A 298 13.98 5.30 5.81
CA ASN A 298 12.87 5.79 4.99
C ASN A 298 12.88 7.32 5.00
N ILE A 299 12.72 7.95 3.84
CA ILE A 299 12.81 9.40 3.70
C ILE A 299 11.67 9.88 2.82
N ALA A 300 10.87 10.80 3.35
CA ALA A 300 9.87 11.52 2.59
C ALA A 300 10.44 12.85 2.10
N LEU A 301 10.60 12.96 0.78
CA LEU A 301 10.91 14.20 0.08
C LEU A 301 9.60 14.96 -0.19
N ASP A 302 9.54 15.68 -1.31
CA ASP A 302 8.33 16.35 -1.76
C ASP A 302 7.31 15.35 -2.32
N GLY A 303 6.15 15.28 -1.69
CA GLY A 303 5.16 14.25 -1.89
C GLY A 303 3.72 14.75 -1.90
N GLY A 304 2.84 14.00 -2.55
CA GLY A 304 1.38 14.20 -2.44
C GLY A 304 0.75 13.17 -1.49
N ILE A 305 -0.51 12.82 -1.74
CA ILE A 305 -1.23 11.81 -0.95
C ILE A 305 -0.47 10.48 -0.89
N GLY A 306 0.00 9.96 -2.02
CA GLY A 306 0.67 8.64 -2.03
C GLY A 306 1.91 8.61 -1.14
N SER A 307 2.73 9.66 -1.16
CA SER A 307 3.88 9.77 -0.25
C SER A 307 3.43 9.95 1.21
N THR A 308 2.34 10.66 1.45
CA THR A 308 1.75 10.81 2.79
C THR A 308 1.22 9.47 3.32
N GLN A 309 0.61 8.66 2.45
CA GLN A 309 0.16 7.31 2.76
C GLN A 309 1.34 6.41 3.13
N GLU A 310 2.42 6.44 2.35
CA GLU A 310 3.66 5.72 2.65
C GLU A 310 4.20 6.12 4.04
N VAL A 311 4.33 7.43 4.31
CA VAL A 311 4.76 7.96 5.62
C VAL A 311 3.87 7.47 6.77
N LEU A 312 2.55 7.60 6.64
CA LEU A 312 1.59 7.19 7.67
C LEU A 312 1.64 5.69 7.91
N MET A 313 1.74 4.88 6.86
CA MET A 313 1.82 3.43 6.99
C MET A 313 3.12 3.02 7.69
N THR A 314 4.26 3.61 7.29
CA THR A 314 5.54 3.35 7.95
C THR A 314 5.50 3.71 9.44
N ALA A 315 5.01 4.91 9.78
CA ALA A 315 4.88 5.34 11.16
C ALA A 315 3.93 4.43 11.96
N THR A 316 2.83 3.98 11.35
CA THR A 316 1.90 3.03 11.97
C THR A 316 2.59 1.70 12.26
N LEU A 317 3.29 1.14 11.27
CA LEU A 317 4.05 -0.11 11.45
C LEU A 317 5.13 0.02 12.53
N MET A 318 5.76 1.19 12.67
CA MET A 318 6.70 1.48 13.75
C MET A 318 6.01 1.51 15.11
N SER A 319 4.86 2.19 15.21
CA SER A 319 4.11 2.32 16.48
C SER A 319 3.64 0.97 17.05
N ILE A 320 3.35 -0.01 16.19
CA ILE A 320 2.94 -1.36 16.61
C ILE A 320 4.13 -2.32 16.74
N GLY A 321 5.36 -1.86 16.52
CA GLY A 321 6.57 -2.70 16.61
C GLY A 321 6.66 -3.78 15.52
N HIS A 322 6.11 -3.54 14.33
CA HIS A 322 6.12 -4.53 13.26
C HIS A 322 7.55 -4.87 12.82
N SER A 323 7.85 -6.15 12.65
CA SER A 323 9.23 -6.59 12.38
C SER A 323 9.83 -6.01 11.08
N ALA A 324 9.00 -5.77 10.05
CA ALA A 324 9.45 -5.23 8.77
C ALA A 324 10.12 -3.85 8.89
N VAL A 325 9.73 -3.02 9.87
CA VAL A 325 10.32 -1.68 10.09
C VAL A 325 11.51 -1.71 11.05
N SER A 326 12.01 -2.89 11.40
CA SER A 326 13.21 -3.07 12.22
C SER A 326 14.31 -3.82 11.46
N ASN A 327 15.56 -3.54 11.80
CA ASN A 327 16.70 -4.38 11.49
C ASN A 327 17.16 -5.08 12.77
N LYS A 328 17.86 -6.21 12.63
CA LYS A 328 18.63 -6.77 13.74
C LYS A 328 20.03 -6.17 13.70
N ASP A 329 20.50 -5.62 14.80
CA ASP A 329 21.89 -5.21 14.92
C ASP A 329 22.82 -6.44 15.05
N ARG A 330 24.13 -6.19 15.17
CA ARG A 330 25.14 -7.25 15.34
C ARG A 330 24.96 -8.09 16.62
N HIS A 331 24.15 -7.63 17.57
CA HIS A 331 23.82 -8.31 18.82
C HIS A 331 22.43 -8.96 18.79
N GLY A 332 21.72 -8.86 17.66
CA GLY A 332 20.37 -9.40 17.47
C GLY A 332 19.26 -8.52 18.04
N ALA A 333 19.57 -7.34 18.57
CA ALA A 333 18.58 -6.39 19.05
C ALA A 333 17.84 -5.76 17.88
N GLN A 334 16.53 -5.55 18.03
CA GLN A 334 15.74 -4.84 17.03
C GLN A 334 16.05 -3.35 17.09
N VAL A 335 16.47 -2.80 15.96
CA VAL A 335 16.70 -1.38 15.74
C VAL A 335 15.69 -0.89 14.72
N LEU A 336 14.86 0.08 15.09
CA LEU A 336 13.91 0.68 14.17
C LEU A 336 14.63 1.42 13.04
N LYS A 337 14.13 1.22 11.82
CA LYS A 337 14.55 1.96 10.64
C LYS A 337 13.99 3.38 10.77
N PRO A 338 14.83 4.43 10.72
CA PRO A 338 14.34 5.78 10.91
C PRO A 338 13.44 6.21 9.74
N LEU A 339 12.46 7.05 10.04
CA LEU A 339 11.58 7.70 9.08
C LEU A 339 11.78 9.21 9.18
N TYR A 340 12.32 9.82 8.12
CA TYR A 340 12.57 11.26 8.05
C TYR A 340 11.59 11.96 7.12
N LEU A 341 11.13 13.14 7.51
CA LEU A 341 10.36 14.06 6.65
C LEU A 341 11.22 15.30 6.41
N VAL A 342 11.58 15.57 5.15
CA VAL A 342 12.41 16.73 4.79
C VAL A 342 11.52 17.97 4.61
N ASN A 343 11.38 18.75 5.67
CA ASN A 343 10.50 19.92 5.72
C ASN A 343 11.13 21.19 5.14
N GLU A 344 11.84 21.06 4.02
CA GLU A 344 12.52 22.19 3.39
C GLU A 344 11.51 23.13 2.72
N GLY A 345 11.52 24.40 3.13
CA GLY A 345 10.51 25.37 2.69
C GLY A 345 9.12 25.12 3.28
N GLY A 346 9.00 24.31 4.34
CA GLY A 346 7.74 24.08 5.05
C GLY A 346 6.77 23.12 4.38
N ILE A 347 7.21 22.29 3.44
CA ILE A 347 6.31 21.41 2.67
C ILE A 347 5.52 20.43 3.55
N TRP A 348 6.11 19.93 4.63
CA TRP A 348 5.47 19.01 5.58
C TRP A 348 4.85 19.72 6.78
N SER A 349 4.96 21.05 6.89
CA SER A 349 4.43 21.81 8.03
C SER A 349 2.92 21.68 8.20
N GLY A 350 2.16 21.66 7.08
CA GLY A 350 0.72 21.45 7.12
C GLY A 350 0.35 20.07 7.67
N PHE A 351 1.04 19.03 7.20
CA PHE A 351 0.85 17.66 7.67
C PHE A 351 1.25 17.48 9.14
N GLU A 352 2.37 18.07 9.56
CA GLU A 352 2.77 18.07 10.97
C GLU A 352 1.71 18.73 11.86
N LYS A 353 1.26 19.93 11.48
CA LYS A 353 0.20 20.65 12.19
C LYS A 353 -1.07 19.80 12.28
N TYR A 354 -1.47 19.18 11.18
CA TYR A 354 -2.62 18.28 11.14
C TYR A 354 -2.50 17.14 12.17
N LEU A 355 -1.36 16.44 12.22
CA LEU A 355 -1.15 15.35 13.18
C LEU A 355 -1.23 15.84 14.63
N ARG A 356 -0.69 17.03 14.93
CA ARG A 356 -0.74 17.63 16.27
C ARG A 356 -2.17 18.03 16.67
N ASP A 357 -2.89 18.70 15.79
CA ASP A 357 -4.24 19.22 16.05
C ASP A 357 -5.27 18.10 16.26
N ARG A 358 -5.01 16.91 15.72
CA ARG A 358 -5.89 15.73 15.83
C ARG A 358 -5.47 14.74 16.91
N ASP A 359 -4.53 15.12 17.79
CA ASP A 359 -3.99 14.25 18.85
C ASP A 359 -3.42 12.92 18.30
N LEU A 360 -2.85 12.96 17.10
CA LEU A 360 -2.12 11.85 16.48
C LEU A 360 -0.63 11.91 16.80
N GLY A 361 -0.29 12.47 17.98
CA GLY A 361 1.09 12.69 18.43
C GLY A 361 1.92 11.40 18.47
N VAL A 362 1.29 10.26 18.78
CA VAL A 362 1.94 8.95 18.78
C VAL A 362 2.57 8.57 17.43
N LEU A 363 1.99 9.01 16.32
CA LEU A 363 2.56 8.78 14.98
C LEU A 363 3.72 9.74 14.73
N LEU A 364 3.57 10.98 15.18
CA LEU A 364 4.58 12.01 15.02
C LEU A 364 5.86 11.64 15.77
N GLU A 365 5.75 10.95 16.91
CA GLU A 365 6.88 10.39 17.67
C GLU A 365 7.69 9.34 16.87
N GLN A 366 7.08 8.71 15.85
CA GLN A 366 7.78 7.76 14.98
C GLN A 366 8.52 8.45 13.81
N MET A 367 8.33 9.76 13.65
CA MET A 367 8.84 10.55 12.53
C MET A 367 9.89 11.56 13.00
N GLN A 368 10.93 11.75 12.20
CA GLN A 368 11.94 12.77 12.42
C GLN A 368 11.80 13.86 11.36
N ILE A 369 11.24 15.00 11.74
CA ILE A 369 11.11 16.15 10.85
C ILE A 369 12.41 16.93 10.85
N VAL A 370 13.07 16.98 9.69
CA VAL A 370 14.33 17.70 9.50
C VAL A 370 14.11 18.91 8.60
N PRO A 371 14.74 20.07 8.88
CA PRO A 371 14.43 21.31 8.18
C PRO A 371 14.96 21.40 6.74
N ASN A 372 15.96 20.57 6.39
CA ASN A 372 16.60 20.57 5.06
C ASN A 372 17.45 19.30 4.85
N MET A 373 17.95 19.13 3.63
CA MET A 373 18.81 18.00 3.24
C MET A 373 20.13 17.91 4.02
N ASP A 374 20.75 19.04 4.41
CA ASP A 374 22.02 19.00 5.14
C ASP A 374 21.85 18.41 6.55
N ARG A 375 20.74 18.76 7.21
CA ARG A 375 20.38 18.17 8.51
C ARG A 375 19.99 16.71 8.39
N LEU A 376 19.35 16.32 7.28
CA LEU A 376 19.06 14.92 7.00
C LEU A 376 20.36 14.10 6.89
N GLU A 377 21.34 14.55 6.11
CA GLU A 377 22.62 13.85 5.92
C GLU A 377 23.37 13.65 7.25
N ILE A 378 23.45 14.70 8.09
CA ILE A 378 24.07 14.62 9.41
C ILE A 378 23.35 13.58 10.29
N SER A 379 22.02 13.64 10.34
CA SER A 379 21.20 12.74 11.18
C SER A 379 21.33 11.29 10.74
N LEU A 380 21.34 11.02 9.43
CA LEU A 380 21.59 9.69 8.88
C LEU A 380 23.01 9.20 9.16
N GLY A 381 24.01 10.05 9.00
CA GLY A 381 25.41 9.70 9.31
C GLY A 381 25.63 9.40 10.79
N GLU A 382 24.92 10.08 11.70
CA GLU A 382 24.89 9.73 13.12
C GLU A 382 24.20 8.39 13.37
N HIS A 383 23.01 8.19 12.79
CA HIS A 383 22.27 6.95 12.91
C HIS A 383 23.09 5.75 12.41
N PHE A 384 23.70 5.83 11.22
CA PHE A 384 24.48 4.73 10.64
C PHE A 384 25.83 4.50 11.33
N ARG A 385 26.39 5.49 12.03
CA ARG A 385 27.55 5.26 12.92
C ARG A 385 27.17 4.42 14.14
N GLN A 386 25.97 4.63 14.69
CA GLN A 386 25.46 3.87 15.83
C GLN A 386 24.91 2.50 15.42
N HIS A 387 24.27 2.45 14.27
CA HIS A 387 23.57 1.30 13.71
C HIS A 387 24.01 1.09 12.26
N PRO A 388 25.17 0.43 12.05
CA PRO A 388 25.72 0.20 10.71
C PRO A 388 24.66 -0.40 9.77
N PRO A 389 24.56 0.08 8.53
CA PRO A 389 23.63 -0.48 7.56
C PRO A 389 23.83 -1.98 7.42
N VAL A 390 22.72 -2.71 7.43
CA VAL A 390 22.73 -4.15 7.19
C VAL A 390 22.65 -4.36 5.68
N ALA A 391 23.64 -5.06 5.13
CA ALA A 391 23.62 -5.52 3.76
C ALA A 391 22.34 -6.33 3.53
N ILE A 392 21.53 -5.88 2.59
CA ILE A 392 20.23 -6.48 2.36
C ILE A 392 20.45 -7.68 1.46
N SER A 393 20.49 -8.86 2.08
CA SER A 393 20.65 -10.10 1.33
C SER A 393 19.56 -10.14 0.26
N PRO A 394 19.92 -10.27 -1.04
CA PRO A 394 18.91 -10.47 -2.06
C PRO A 394 18.10 -11.67 -1.61
N ARG A 395 16.80 -11.47 -1.33
CA ARG A 395 15.88 -12.58 -1.06
C ARG A 395 16.17 -13.63 -2.12
N LEU A 396 16.73 -14.77 -1.70
CA LEU A 396 16.85 -15.97 -2.50
C LEU A 396 15.48 -16.14 -3.15
N ASP A 397 15.49 -16.23 -4.48
CA ASP A 397 14.29 -16.28 -5.32
C ASP A 397 13.22 -17.12 -4.61
N LEU A 398 12.10 -16.50 -4.21
CA LEU A 398 11.06 -17.19 -3.44
C LEU A 398 10.52 -18.43 -4.19
N ARG A 399 10.77 -18.51 -5.51
CA ARG A 399 10.57 -19.71 -6.33
C ARG A 399 11.35 -20.92 -5.79
N ASP A 400 12.58 -20.76 -5.30
CA ASP A 400 13.38 -21.87 -4.76
C ASP A 400 12.87 -22.37 -3.40
N SER A 401 12.30 -21.48 -2.57
CA SER A 401 11.68 -21.87 -1.30
C SER A 401 10.31 -22.51 -1.50
N TYR A 402 9.51 -22.01 -2.44
CA TYR A 402 8.21 -22.60 -2.77
C TYR A 402 8.35 -23.94 -3.52
N HIS A 403 9.31 -24.09 -4.45
CA HIS A 403 9.57 -25.38 -5.09
C HIS A 403 10.15 -26.41 -4.12
N ARG A 404 11.00 -26.01 -3.16
CA ARG A 404 11.46 -26.92 -2.10
C ARG A 404 10.35 -27.36 -1.15
N GLN A 405 9.36 -26.51 -0.87
CA GLN A 405 8.17 -26.90 -0.10
C GLN A 405 7.20 -27.76 -0.92
N ALA A 406 7.00 -27.46 -2.21
CA ALA A 406 6.09 -28.21 -3.08
C ALA A 406 6.62 -29.61 -3.47
N HIS A 407 7.94 -29.80 -3.52
CA HIS A 407 8.57 -31.08 -3.82
C HIS A 407 9.13 -31.81 -2.58
N GLY A 408 8.89 -31.28 -1.39
CA GLY A 408 9.46 -31.77 -0.13
C GLY A 408 8.45 -31.94 1.00
N ILE A 409 7.16 -32.16 0.70
CA ILE A 409 6.20 -32.58 1.72
C ILE A 409 6.56 -34.04 2.09
N PRO A 410 7.08 -34.32 3.29
CA PRO A 410 7.22 -35.70 3.75
C PRO A 410 5.80 -36.26 3.90
N ASN A 411 5.62 -37.52 3.54
CA ASN A 411 4.36 -38.21 3.79
C ASN A 411 3.96 -38.01 5.27
N LEU A 412 2.76 -37.49 5.54
CA LEU A 412 2.29 -37.17 6.90
C LEU A 412 2.29 -38.40 7.83
N ASP A 413 2.35 -39.60 7.26
CA ASP A 413 2.41 -40.89 7.96
C ASP A 413 3.80 -41.23 8.54
N THR A 414 4.85 -40.45 8.28
CA THR A 414 6.22 -40.75 8.75
C THR A 414 6.82 -39.74 9.71
N LEU A 415 6.05 -38.74 10.16
CA LEU A 415 6.52 -37.83 11.20
C LEU A 415 6.44 -38.52 12.57
N PRO A 416 7.54 -38.61 13.34
CA PRO A 416 7.45 -39.02 14.74
C PRO A 416 6.56 -38.03 15.49
N ALA A 417 5.72 -38.54 16.38
CA ALA A 417 4.84 -37.74 17.21
C ALA A 417 5.62 -36.57 17.86
N SER A 418 5.03 -35.38 17.80
CA SER A 418 5.60 -34.17 18.38
C SER A 418 5.94 -34.40 19.86
N PRO A 419 7.10 -33.97 20.37
CA PRO A 419 7.42 -34.08 21.80
C PRO A 419 6.42 -33.32 22.70
N TYR A 420 5.57 -32.47 22.13
CA TYR A 420 4.47 -31.80 22.83
C TYR A 420 3.25 -32.69 23.09
N SER A 421 3.00 -33.75 22.31
CA SER A 421 1.83 -34.63 22.56
C SER A 421 2.05 -35.56 23.75
N ILE A 422 3.30 -35.92 24.06
CA ILE A 422 3.66 -36.76 25.21
C ILE A 422 3.55 -35.98 26.54
N GLN A 423 3.60 -34.65 26.51
CA GLN A 423 3.47 -33.83 27.70
C GLN A 423 1.99 -33.61 28.11
N GLN A 424 1.07 -33.53 27.16
CA GLN A 424 -0.36 -33.41 27.47
C GLN A 424 -0.95 -34.70 28.06
N GLU A 425 -0.56 -35.89 27.57
CA GLU A 425 -1.03 -37.15 28.16
C GLU A 425 -0.56 -37.33 29.62
N ARG A 426 0.63 -36.82 29.97
CA ARG A 426 1.15 -36.90 31.35
C ARG A 426 0.52 -35.90 32.32
N ASP A 427 -0.02 -34.80 31.81
CA ASP A 427 -0.69 -33.79 32.63
C ASP A 427 -2.18 -34.12 32.82
N GLU A 428 -2.82 -34.84 31.89
CA GLU A 428 -4.19 -35.35 32.06
C GLU A 428 -4.26 -36.54 33.03
N GLU A 429 -3.25 -37.42 33.08
CA GLU A 429 -3.17 -38.50 34.10
C GLU A 429 -2.96 -37.99 35.53
N ARG A 430 -2.55 -36.72 35.72
CA ARG A 430 -2.35 -36.11 37.05
C ARG A 430 -3.56 -35.35 37.58
N LEU A 431 -4.62 -35.18 36.78
CA LEU A 431 -5.78 -34.36 37.12
C LEU A 431 -7.08 -35.13 37.29
N ASN A 432 -7.05 -36.46 37.33
CA ASN A 432 -8.19 -37.27 37.77
C ASN A 432 -7.82 -38.15 38.98
N PRO A 433 -8.44 -37.97 40.16
CA PRO A 433 -8.26 -38.84 41.32
C PRO A 433 -8.89 -40.23 41.15
#